data_AF-A0A1D7QXM1-F1
#
_entry.id   AF-A0A1D7QXM1-F1
#
_cell.length_a   1.000
_cell.length_b   1.000
_cell.length_c   1.000
_cell.angle_alpha   90.00
_cell.angle_beta   90.00
_cell.angle_gamma   90.00
#
_symmetry.space_group_name_H-M   'P 1'
#
loop_
_entity.id
_entity.type
_entity.pdbx_description
1 polymer ?
#
loop_
_entity_poly.entity_id
_entity_poly.type
_entity_poly.pdbx_seq_one_letter_code
_entity_poly.pdbx_strand_id
1 'polypeptide(L)'
;MWEITWRNVSQIVTFVFLMMIPLSVSADQERLEEKQDEIEAVLTETESSFLELLEEMTEVEAEEEELKDHINENEQRMDELEMDIETELDKQEALEEELLRLEEDIDERLTLLGERAATFQRNGSNTAPYLEVVFGAEGFGDLISRIMIITQIAQADQHVIDQLEANMETLQETEAEIEQSLIVLEEKEDELESETDELEGRHRELEAVMNHLKEQEAELQTMISRLEEEQSNIIEEQEALQAQLQAEQEERERQQAAALEDKRQAEREAEEQAAQQASESSSSEQTDSSQNSSSSSNNSSQSTSSGSSSNPSGSTEPTTGSGDWRTFEATAYTAYCAGCSGVTYTGIDLRANPDANVIAVDPNVIPLGSRVEVKGFGTFTAGDIGGAIKGEKIDIFMPDRSDVLQFGRQTVQIRVLN
;
A
#
# COMPACT_ATOMS: atom_id res chain seq x y z
N MET A 1 -2.11 -9.84 8.99
CA MET A 1 -3.06 -9.79 10.15
C MET A 1 -3.97 -11.04 10.19
N TRP A 2 -4.21 -11.65 9.02
CA TRP A 2 -4.99 -12.87 8.78
C TRP A 2 -4.59 -14.18 9.50
N GLU A 3 -3.32 -14.41 9.85
CA GLU A 3 -2.97 -15.67 10.55
C GLU A 3 -3.53 -15.76 11.98
N ILE A 4 -3.86 -14.63 12.59
CA ILE A 4 -4.32 -14.58 13.99
C ILE A 4 -5.81 -14.94 14.09
N THR A 5 -6.63 -14.55 13.11
CA THR A 5 -8.06 -14.87 13.07
C THR A 5 -8.28 -16.36 12.81
N TRP A 6 -7.55 -16.95 11.86
CA TRP A 6 -7.69 -18.37 11.51
C TRP A 6 -7.28 -19.32 12.65
N ARG A 7 -6.25 -18.96 13.41
CA ARG A 7 -5.80 -19.76 14.56
C ARG A 7 -6.80 -19.73 15.71
N ASN A 8 -7.47 -18.60 15.92
CA ASN A 8 -8.49 -18.45 16.95
C ASN A 8 -9.80 -19.17 16.57
N VAL A 9 -10.23 -19.11 15.31
CA VAL A 9 -11.40 -19.83 14.80
C VAL A 9 -11.21 -21.35 14.86
N SER A 10 -10.05 -21.85 14.41
CA SER A 10 -9.71 -23.28 14.53
C SER A 10 -9.65 -23.73 15.99
N GLN A 11 -9.18 -22.90 16.92
CA GLN A 11 -9.21 -23.20 18.35
C GLN A 11 -10.65 -23.30 18.88
N ILE A 12 -11.55 -22.40 18.50
CA ILE A 12 -12.93 -22.38 18.97
C ILE A 12 -13.68 -23.65 18.51
N VAL A 13 -13.58 -23.99 17.22
CA VAL A 13 -14.24 -25.19 16.64
C VAL A 13 -13.66 -26.49 17.23
N THR A 14 -12.34 -26.57 17.43
CA THR A 14 -11.72 -27.78 18.00
C THR A 14 -11.95 -27.94 19.51
N PHE A 15 -12.22 -26.86 20.26
CA PHE A 15 -12.44 -26.93 21.71
C PHE A 15 -13.82 -27.47 22.07
N VAL A 16 -14.85 -27.15 21.28
CA VAL A 16 -16.23 -27.65 21.48
C VAL A 16 -16.30 -29.17 21.28
N PHE A 17 -15.58 -29.71 20.28
CA PHE A 17 -15.54 -31.14 20.01
C PHE A 17 -14.80 -31.97 21.09
N LEU A 18 -13.91 -31.33 21.87
CA LEU A 18 -13.10 -32.00 22.91
C LEU A 18 -13.87 -32.16 24.24
N MET A 19 -14.98 -31.46 24.45
CA MET A 19 -15.68 -31.37 25.73
C MET A 19 -16.93 -32.26 25.82
N MET A 20 -17.10 -33.21 24.91
CA MET A 20 -18.09 -34.30 25.02
C MET A 20 -17.57 -35.40 25.97
N ILE A 21 -17.65 -35.17 27.28
CA ILE A 21 -17.38 -36.21 28.29
C ILE A 21 -18.65 -37.07 28.45
N PRO A 22 -18.61 -38.39 28.19
CA PRO A 22 -19.77 -39.25 28.38
C PRO A 22 -20.03 -39.46 29.89
N LEU A 23 -21.05 -38.79 30.43
CA LEU A 23 -21.56 -39.01 31.78
C LEU A 23 -22.65 -40.08 31.77
N SER A 24 -22.65 -40.96 32.79
CA SER A 24 -23.50 -42.16 32.82
C SER A 24 -24.91 -41.89 33.36
N VAL A 25 -25.92 -42.14 32.51
CA VAL A 25 -27.29 -42.65 32.73
C VAL A 25 -28.12 -42.05 33.89
N SER A 26 -29.01 -41.10 33.57
CA SER A 26 -30.43 -41.05 34.00
C SER A 26 -31.24 -39.95 33.26
N ALA A 27 -32.54 -39.82 33.53
CA ALA A 27 -33.57 -39.06 32.78
C ALA A 27 -33.30 -37.55 32.55
N ASP A 28 -32.24 -37.00 33.14
CA ASP A 28 -31.76 -35.63 32.90
C ASP A 28 -30.92 -35.50 31.62
N GLN A 29 -30.63 -36.62 30.94
CA GLN A 29 -29.85 -36.67 29.71
C GLN A 29 -30.61 -36.19 28.47
N GLU A 30 -31.93 -36.43 28.36
CA GLU A 30 -32.73 -35.98 27.21
C GLU A 30 -32.81 -34.44 27.11
N ARG A 31 -32.92 -33.75 28.26
CA ARG A 31 -32.92 -32.27 28.29
C ARG A 31 -31.55 -31.68 28.02
N LEU A 32 -30.50 -32.43 28.32
CA LEU A 32 -29.13 -32.02 28.05
C LEU A 32 -28.79 -32.22 26.58
N GLU A 33 -29.16 -33.37 26.01
CA GLU A 33 -29.01 -33.67 24.59
C GLU A 33 -29.83 -32.70 23.73
N GLU A 34 -31.09 -32.39 24.09
CA GLU A 34 -31.91 -31.40 23.35
C GLU A 34 -31.26 -30.00 23.32
N LYS A 35 -30.66 -29.59 24.44
CA LYS A 35 -29.92 -28.31 24.50
C LYS A 35 -28.60 -28.35 23.75
N GLN A 36 -27.86 -29.47 23.83
CA GLN A 36 -26.62 -29.65 23.07
C GLN A 36 -26.88 -29.64 21.56
N ASP A 37 -27.97 -30.27 21.11
CA ASP A 37 -28.38 -30.28 19.70
C ASP A 37 -28.80 -28.89 19.21
N GLU A 38 -29.53 -28.11 20.02
CA GLU A 38 -29.91 -26.73 19.68
C GLU A 38 -28.68 -25.81 19.59
N ILE A 39 -27.73 -25.99 20.51
CA ILE A 39 -26.45 -25.26 20.51
C ILE A 39 -25.58 -25.64 19.29
N GLU A 40 -25.46 -26.94 18.98
CA GLU A 40 -24.69 -27.42 17.83
C GLU A 40 -25.30 -26.95 16.51
N ALA A 41 -26.64 -26.90 16.41
CA ALA A 41 -27.34 -26.36 15.25
C ALA A 41 -27.03 -24.87 15.03
N VAL A 42 -27.09 -24.04 16.08
CA VAL A 42 -26.77 -22.61 15.98
C VAL A 42 -25.30 -22.41 15.59
N LEU A 43 -24.39 -23.15 16.22
CA LEU A 43 -22.94 -23.07 15.94
C LEU A 43 -22.64 -23.43 14.48
N THR A 44 -23.20 -24.54 13.98
CA THR A 44 -22.98 -24.99 12.60
C THR A 44 -23.57 -24.04 11.55
N GLU A 45 -24.73 -23.43 11.83
CA GLU A 45 -25.32 -22.39 10.97
C GLU A 45 -24.40 -21.16 10.91
N THR A 46 -23.93 -20.67 12.06
CA THR A 46 -23.00 -19.53 12.11
C THR A 46 -21.64 -19.83 11.47
N GLU A 47 -21.11 -21.04 11.63
CA GLU A 47 -19.86 -21.48 10.98
C GLU A 47 -20.02 -21.53 9.46
N SER A 48 -21.16 -22.00 8.95
CA SER A 48 -21.46 -21.98 7.52
C SER A 48 -21.54 -20.56 6.96
N SER A 49 -22.22 -19.64 7.65
CA SER A 49 -22.29 -18.23 7.21
C SER A 49 -20.94 -17.54 7.27
N PHE A 50 -20.11 -17.89 8.26
CA PHE A 50 -18.74 -17.37 8.37
C PHE A 50 -17.87 -17.83 7.19
N LEU A 51 -17.95 -19.11 6.81
CA LEU A 51 -17.21 -19.64 5.66
C LEU A 51 -17.65 -19.03 4.33
N GLU A 52 -18.96 -18.81 4.14
CA GLU A 52 -19.50 -18.16 2.95
C GLU A 52 -18.97 -16.72 2.80
N LEU A 53 -18.98 -15.95 3.88
CA LEU A 53 -18.47 -14.57 3.85
C LEU A 53 -16.94 -14.52 3.66
N LEU A 54 -16.22 -15.53 4.14
CA LEU A 54 -14.78 -15.63 3.95
C LEU A 54 -14.43 -15.97 2.48
N GLU A 55 -15.24 -16.80 1.81
CA GLU A 55 -15.12 -17.05 0.37
C GLU A 55 -15.40 -15.76 -0.43
N GLU A 56 -16.48 -15.03 -0.11
CA GLU A 56 -16.81 -13.76 -0.75
C GLU A 56 -15.67 -12.73 -0.58
N MET A 57 -15.09 -12.61 0.62
CA MET A 57 -13.96 -11.71 0.88
C MET A 57 -12.74 -12.07 0.03
N THR A 58 -12.45 -13.36 -0.17
CA THR A 58 -11.32 -13.77 -1.03
C THR A 58 -11.57 -13.48 -2.51
N GLU A 59 -12.82 -13.53 -2.96
CA GLU A 59 -13.19 -13.14 -4.33
C GLU A 59 -13.02 -11.63 -4.53
N VAL A 60 -13.48 -10.83 -3.57
CA VAL A 60 -13.33 -9.36 -3.58
C VAL A 60 -11.86 -8.92 -3.49
N GLU A 61 -11.04 -9.60 -2.68
CA GLU A 61 -9.58 -9.36 -2.63
C GLU A 61 -8.89 -9.63 -3.98
N ALA A 62 -9.36 -10.64 -4.73
CA ALA A 62 -8.83 -10.92 -6.08
C ALA A 62 -9.25 -9.84 -7.09
N GLU A 63 -10.50 -9.37 -7.03
CA GLU A 63 -10.96 -8.22 -7.83
C GLU A 63 -10.16 -6.95 -7.51
N GLU A 64 -9.82 -6.72 -6.24
CA GLU A 64 -8.97 -5.59 -5.82
C GLU A 64 -7.57 -5.65 -6.46
N GLU A 65 -6.95 -6.83 -6.49
CA GLU A 65 -5.64 -7.05 -7.10
C GLU A 65 -5.68 -6.82 -8.62
N GLU A 66 -6.67 -7.40 -9.31
CA GLU A 66 -6.86 -7.22 -10.76
C GLU A 66 -7.05 -5.74 -11.12
N LEU A 67 -7.86 -5.02 -10.34
CA LEU A 67 -8.11 -3.60 -10.59
C LEU A 67 -6.85 -2.75 -10.36
N LYS A 68 -6.02 -3.08 -9.37
CA LYS A 68 -4.73 -2.41 -9.13
C LYS A 68 -3.75 -2.64 -10.27
N ASP A 69 -3.67 -3.87 -10.79
CA ASP A 69 -2.83 -4.18 -11.94
C ASP A 69 -3.25 -3.38 -13.17
N HIS A 70 -4.55 -3.33 -13.44
CA HIS A 70 -5.11 -2.53 -14.53
C HIS A 70 -4.90 -1.01 -14.35
N ILE A 71 -4.98 -0.47 -13.13
CA ILE A 71 -4.64 0.93 -12.86
C ILE A 71 -3.16 1.20 -13.20
N ASN A 72 -2.25 0.33 -12.76
CA ASN A 72 -0.82 0.47 -13.05
C ASN A 72 -0.52 0.37 -14.55
N GLU A 73 -1.18 -0.54 -15.28
CA GLU A 73 -1.07 -0.63 -16.74
C GLU A 73 -1.54 0.65 -17.44
N ASN A 74 -2.66 1.23 -17.02
CA ASN A 74 -3.15 2.50 -17.56
C ASN A 74 -2.20 3.67 -17.24
N GLU A 75 -1.68 3.77 -16.02
CA GLU A 75 -0.69 4.79 -15.66
C GLU A 75 0.56 4.71 -16.56
N GLN A 76 1.06 3.50 -16.83
CA GLN A 76 2.20 3.30 -17.72
C GLN A 76 1.89 3.71 -19.16
N ARG A 77 0.69 3.38 -19.66
CA ARG A 77 0.25 3.77 -21.01
C ARG A 77 0.11 5.29 -21.13
N MET A 78 -0.42 5.95 -20.11
CA MET A 78 -0.50 7.41 -20.05
C MET A 78 0.90 8.06 -20.07
N ASP A 79 1.86 7.52 -19.32
CA ASP A 79 3.25 8.02 -19.35
C ASP A 79 3.88 7.91 -20.75
N GLU A 80 3.65 6.78 -21.42
CA GLU A 80 4.11 6.57 -22.79
C GLU A 80 3.48 7.59 -23.73
N LEU A 81 2.16 7.82 -23.64
CA LEU A 81 1.44 8.82 -24.42
C LEU A 81 1.95 10.25 -24.16
N GLU A 82 2.16 10.63 -22.91
CA GLU A 82 2.71 11.95 -22.55
C GLU A 82 4.09 12.18 -23.14
N MET A 83 4.98 11.18 -23.07
CA MET A 83 6.32 11.24 -23.68
C MET A 83 6.25 11.34 -25.21
N ASP A 84 5.32 10.62 -25.81
CA ASP A 84 5.06 10.63 -27.23
C ASP A 84 4.54 12.00 -27.71
N ILE A 85 3.68 12.64 -26.93
CA ILE A 85 3.18 14.01 -27.17
C ILE A 85 4.34 15.01 -27.07
N GLU A 86 5.17 14.93 -26.02
CA GLU A 86 6.35 15.80 -25.87
C GLU A 86 7.30 15.67 -27.06
N THR A 87 7.53 14.43 -27.53
CA THR A 87 8.39 14.16 -28.69
C THR A 87 7.82 14.74 -29.98
N GLU A 88 6.49 14.70 -30.19
CA GLU A 88 5.86 15.32 -31.36
C GLU A 88 5.88 16.86 -31.29
N LEU A 89 5.73 17.44 -30.09
CA LEU A 89 5.86 18.89 -29.89
C LEU A 89 7.27 19.38 -30.23
N ASP A 90 8.31 18.67 -29.80
CA ASP A 90 9.71 18.99 -30.12
C ASP A 90 9.97 18.95 -31.65
N LYS A 91 9.39 17.96 -32.34
CA LYS A 91 9.47 17.88 -33.81
C LYS A 91 8.75 19.04 -34.47
N GLN A 92 7.57 19.40 -33.97
CA GLN A 92 6.82 20.53 -34.50
C GLN A 92 7.59 21.84 -34.35
N GLU A 93 8.21 22.09 -33.19
CA GLU A 93 9.07 23.27 -32.98
C GLU A 93 10.22 23.31 -34.00
N ALA A 94 10.87 22.17 -34.25
CA ALA A 94 11.94 22.09 -35.25
C ALA A 94 11.46 22.36 -36.69
N LEU A 95 10.27 21.87 -37.06
CA LEU A 95 9.66 22.12 -38.37
C LEU A 95 9.25 23.59 -38.53
N GLU A 96 8.71 24.21 -37.48
CA GLU A 96 8.37 25.64 -37.47
C GLU A 96 9.62 26.53 -37.62
N GLU A 97 10.74 26.17 -36.97
CA GLU A 97 12.02 26.86 -37.18
C GLU A 97 12.54 26.73 -38.64
N GLU A 98 12.39 25.55 -39.24
CA GLU A 98 12.78 25.31 -40.64
C GLU A 98 11.91 26.13 -41.59
N LEU A 99 10.59 26.16 -41.36
CA LEU A 99 9.65 26.95 -42.15
C LEU A 99 9.99 28.44 -42.11
N LEU A 100 10.30 28.98 -40.92
CA LEU A 100 10.72 30.39 -40.77
C LEU A 100 12.00 30.71 -41.55
N ARG A 101 13.01 29.83 -41.51
CA ARG A 101 14.24 30.03 -42.30
C ARG A 101 13.97 30.00 -43.79
N LEU A 102 13.07 29.11 -44.21
CA LEU A 102 12.73 28.93 -45.61
C LEU A 102 11.95 30.13 -46.17
N GLU A 103 11.03 30.68 -45.39
CA GLU A 103 10.33 31.93 -45.69
C GLU A 103 11.31 33.11 -45.86
N GLU A 104 12.28 33.25 -44.94
CA GLU A 104 13.33 34.29 -45.02
C GLU A 104 14.18 34.13 -46.29
N ASP A 105 14.65 32.90 -46.58
CA ASP A 105 15.43 32.59 -47.79
C ASP A 105 14.65 32.91 -49.08
N ILE A 106 13.35 32.60 -49.12
CA ILE A 106 12.48 32.90 -50.27
C ILE A 106 12.34 34.42 -50.45
N ASP A 107 12.09 35.17 -49.38
CA ASP A 107 11.92 36.63 -49.44
C ASP A 107 13.21 37.34 -49.90
N GLU A 108 14.37 36.92 -49.39
CA GLU A 108 15.67 37.45 -49.81
C GLU A 108 15.89 37.25 -51.33
N ARG A 109 15.58 36.04 -51.83
CA ARG A 109 15.73 35.69 -53.24
C ARG A 109 14.73 36.44 -54.12
N LEU A 110 13.47 36.57 -53.70
CA LEU A 110 12.46 37.37 -54.41
C LEU A 110 12.84 38.84 -54.47
N THR A 111 13.38 39.39 -53.38
CA THR A 111 13.87 40.76 -53.32
C THR A 111 15.03 40.97 -54.29
N LEU A 112 16.01 40.06 -54.31
CA LEU A 112 17.13 40.11 -55.24
C LEU A 112 16.67 40.05 -56.70
N LEU A 113 15.76 39.12 -57.04
CA LEU A 113 15.19 39.00 -58.38
C LEU A 113 14.38 40.26 -58.76
N GLY A 114 13.63 40.82 -57.81
CA GLY A 114 12.88 42.06 -57.97
C GLY A 114 13.77 43.27 -58.25
N GLU A 115 14.86 43.43 -57.51
CA GLU A 115 15.85 44.48 -57.74
C GLU A 115 16.49 44.32 -59.14
N ARG A 116 16.90 43.10 -59.50
CA ARG A 116 17.44 42.81 -60.84
C ARG A 116 16.42 43.15 -61.92
N ALA A 117 15.19 42.67 -61.83
CA ALA A 117 14.12 42.98 -62.79
C ALA A 117 13.86 44.49 -62.91
N ALA A 118 13.84 45.23 -61.80
CA ALA A 118 13.69 46.68 -61.80
C ALA A 118 14.87 47.40 -62.47
N THR A 119 16.11 46.94 -62.28
CA THR A 119 17.27 47.50 -63.01
C THR A 119 17.19 47.22 -64.51
N PHE A 120 16.75 46.02 -64.91
CA PHE A 120 16.51 45.69 -66.31
C PHE A 120 15.46 46.59 -66.95
N GLN A 121 14.38 46.88 -66.24
CA GLN A 121 13.31 47.75 -66.73
C GLN A 121 13.73 49.23 -66.80
N ARG A 122 14.52 49.72 -65.84
CA ARG A 122 14.96 51.13 -65.79
C ARG A 122 16.05 51.45 -66.80
N ASN A 123 16.97 50.50 -67.04
CA ASN A 123 18.15 50.71 -67.88
C ASN A 123 17.99 50.15 -69.30
N GLY A 124 16.97 49.31 -69.57
CA GLY A 124 16.71 48.75 -70.89
C GLY A 124 15.83 49.67 -71.75
N SER A 125 16.34 50.11 -72.90
CA SER A 125 15.47 50.57 -73.99
C SER A 125 14.49 49.45 -74.36
N ASN A 126 13.20 49.78 -74.50
CA ASN A 126 12.00 48.91 -74.51
C ASN A 126 11.98 47.65 -75.42
N THR A 127 13.09 47.24 -76.05
CA THR A 127 13.12 46.11 -76.99
C THR A 127 14.16 45.02 -76.72
N ALA A 128 15.23 45.22 -75.93
CA ALA A 128 16.10 44.14 -75.37
C ALA A 128 17.40 44.68 -74.73
N PRO A 129 17.51 44.76 -73.39
CA PRO A 129 18.69 45.31 -72.70
C PRO A 129 20.00 44.54 -72.97
N TYR A 130 19.94 43.21 -73.13
CA TYR A 130 21.11 42.40 -73.44
C TYR A 130 21.60 42.57 -74.88
N LEU A 131 20.69 42.84 -75.84
CA LEU A 131 21.08 43.06 -77.23
C LEU A 131 21.85 44.37 -77.38
N GLU A 132 21.48 45.42 -76.64
CA GLU A 132 22.18 46.71 -76.65
C GLU A 132 23.63 46.59 -76.14
N VAL A 133 23.83 45.83 -75.05
CA VAL A 133 25.18 45.58 -74.49
C VAL A 133 26.07 44.78 -75.45
N VAL A 134 25.50 43.80 -76.15
CA VAL A 134 26.21 42.96 -77.15
C VAL A 134 26.50 43.72 -78.44
N PHE A 135 25.55 44.52 -78.95
CA PHE A 135 25.73 45.32 -80.17
C PHE A 135 26.58 46.58 -79.97
N GLY A 136 26.76 47.04 -78.74
CA GLY A 136 27.67 48.14 -78.38
C GLY A 136 29.14 47.74 -78.18
N ALA A 137 29.57 46.56 -78.65
CA ALA A 137 30.95 46.10 -78.54
C ALA A 137 31.90 46.80 -79.53
N GLU A 138 33.10 47.16 -79.09
CA GLU A 138 34.09 47.90 -79.92
C GLU A 138 34.92 47.00 -80.85
N GLY A 139 34.83 45.67 -80.69
CA GLY A 139 35.54 44.68 -81.50
C GLY A 139 35.18 43.24 -81.15
N PHE A 140 35.71 42.26 -81.90
CA PHE A 140 35.36 40.85 -81.75
C PHE A 140 35.72 40.25 -80.37
N GLY A 141 36.85 40.66 -79.78
CA GLY A 141 37.23 40.22 -78.43
C GLY A 141 36.27 40.72 -77.33
N ASP A 142 35.90 42.01 -77.40
CA ASP A 142 34.93 42.65 -76.49
C ASP A 142 33.54 42.02 -76.63
N LEU A 143 33.11 41.74 -77.87
CA LEU A 143 31.87 41.03 -78.14
C LEU A 143 31.79 39.67 -77.44
N ILE A 144 32.85 38.85 -77.55
CA ILE A 144 32.91 37.52 -76.92
C ILE A 144 32.90 37.64 -75.39
N SER A 145 33.65 38.58 -74.81
CA SER A 145 33.65 38.82 -73.36
C SER A 145 32.28 39.25 -72.83
N ARG A 146 31.58 40.15 -73.54
CA ARG A 146 30.22 40.59 -73.15
C ARG A 146 29.20 39.45 -73.26
N ILE A 147 29.27 38.62 -74.30
CA ILE A 147 28.42 37.44 -74.44
C ILE A 147 28.67 36.45 -73.29
N MET A 148 29.94 36.19 -72.93
CA MET A 148 30.28 35.33 -71.80
C MET A 148 29.71 35.86 -70.47
N ILE A 149 29.85 37.17 -70.20
CA ILE A 149 29.33 37.81 -68.99
C ILE A 149 27.80 37.70 -68.94
N ILE A 150 27.10 37.99 -70.04
CA ILE A 150 25.63 37.89 -70.10
C ILE A 150 25.16 36.45 -69.90
N THR A 151 25.85 35.49 -70.52
CA THR A 151 25.54 34.06 -70.35
C THR A 151 25.73 33.63 -68.89
N GLN A 152 26.81 34.09 -68.24
CA GLN A 152 27.06 33.80 -66.83
C GLN A 152 26.01 34.42 -65.90
N ILE A 153 25.57 35.66 -66.18
CA ILE A 153 24.48 36.30 -65.43
C ILE A 153 23.17 35.54 -65.60
N ALA A 154 22.80 35.20 -66.84
CA ALA A 154 21.58 34.45 -67.12
C ALA A 154 21.58 33.04 -66.46
N GLN A 155 22.73 32.37 -66.43
CA GLN A 155 22.90 31.11 -65.71
C GLN A 155 22.75 31.28 -64.20
N ALA A 156 23.29 32.36 -63.63
CA ALA A 156 23.14 32.65 -62.21
C ALA A 156 21.70 33.01 -61.85
N ASP A 157 20.99 33.76 -62.70
CA ASP A 157 19.56 34.08 -62.52
C ASP A 157 18.70 32.81 -62.59
N GLN A 158 18.95 31.94 -63.56
CA GLN A 158 18.27 30.65 -63.66
C GLN A 158 18.48 29.81 -62.39
N HIS A 159 19.73 29.72 -61.89
CA HIS A 159 20.01 28.99 -60.66
C HIS A 159 19.28 29.55 -59.44
N VAL A 160 19.13 30.88 -59.33
CA VAL A 160 18.35 31.49 -58.25
C VAL A 160 16.87 31.14 -58.37
N ILE A 161 16.31 31.11 -59.59
CA ILE A 161 14.93 30.69 -59.85
C ILE A 161 14.74 29.20 -59.52
N ASP A 162 15.66 28.34 -59.95
CA ASP A 162 15.61 26.89 -59.66
C ASP A 162 15.64 26.65 -58.13
N GLN A 163 16.46 27.40 -57.40
CA GLN A 163 16.50 27.32 -55.93
C GLN A 163 15.23 27.89 -55.28
N LEU A 164 14.63 28.93 -55.86
CA LEU A 164 13.37 29.48 -55.36
C LEU A 164 12.23 28.47 -55.52
N GLU A 165 12.15 27.81 -56.67
CA GLU A 165 11.17 26.76 -56.94
C GLU A 165 11.34 25.59 -55.96
N ALA A 166 12.58 25.13 -55.76
CA ALA A 166 12.87 24.08 -54.77
C ALA A 166 12.50 24.50 -53.34
N ASN A 167 12.83 25.73 -52.92
CA ASN A 167 12.48 26.21 -51.60
C ASN A 167 10.97 26.34 -51.40
N MET A 168 10.22 26.77 -52.43
CA MET A 168 8.75 26.81 -52.38
C MET A 168 8.13 25.42 -52.30
N GLU A 169 8.70 24.43 -52.99
CA GLU A 169 8.27 23.03 -52.92
C GLU A 169 8.50 22.48 -51.50
N THR A 170 9.71 22.68 -50.94
CA THR A 170 10.00 22.26 -49.56
C THR A 170 9.11 22.97 -48.53
N LEU A 171 8.74 24.24 -48.77
CA LEU A 171 7.86 24.98 -47.85
C LEU A 171 6.46 24.39 -47.83
N GLN A 172 5.95 24.02 -49.00
CA GLN A 172 4.65 23.36 -49.09
C GLN A 172 4.69 21.96 -48.45
N GLU A 173 5.79 21.22 -48.58
CA GLU A 173 5.98 19.92 -47.94
C GLU A 173 6.04 20.06 -46.40
N THR A 174 6.79 21.02 -45.86
CA THR A 174 6.88 21.25 -44.41
C THR A 174 5.56 21.77 -43.83
N GLU A 175 4.84 22.66 -44.53
CA GLU A 175 3.48 23.08 -44.14
C GLU A 175 2.52 21.88 -44.02
N ALA A 176 2.57 20.96 -44.99
CA ALA A 176 1.73 19.76 -44.98
C ALA A 176 2.14 18.78 -43.87
N GLU A 177 3.44 18.65 -43.58
CA GLU A 177 3.94 17.81 -42.49
C GLU A 177 3.50 18.35 -41.12
N ILE A 178 3.54 19.67 -40.90
CA ILE A 178 3.02 20.32 -39.69
C ILE A 178 1.51 20.11 -39.55
N GLU A 179 0.74 20.26 -40.63
CA GLU A 179 -0.72 20.02 -40.58
C GLU A 179 -1.01 18.55 -40.21
N GLN A 180 -0.22 17.61 -40.74
CA GLN A 180 -0.35 16.20 -40.39
C GLN A 180 0.07 15.91 -38.94
N SER A 181 1.14 16.55 -38.44
CA SER A 181 1.59 16.36 -37.05
C SER A 181 0.56 16.90 -36.06
N LEU A 182 -0.08 18.03 -36.35
CA LEU A 182 -1.16 18.60 -35.54
C LEU A 182 -2.35 17.65 -35.38
N ILE A 183 -2.74 16.96 -36.46
CA ILE A 183 -3.83 15.96 -36.41
C ILE A 183 -3.44 14.78 -35.51
N VAL A 184 -2.20 14.30 -35.61
CA VAL A 184 -1.70 13.20 -34.77
C VAL A 184 -1.62 13.63 -33.31
N LEU A 185 -1.22 14.88 -33.04
CA LEU A 185 -1.16 15.44 -31.71
C LEU A 185 -2.55 15.51 -31.07
N GLU A 186 -3.55 16.02 -31.82
CA GLU A 186 -4.95 16.09 -31.37
C GLU A 186 -5.50 14.68 -31.05
N GLU A 187 -5.22 13.69 -31.91
CA GLU A 187 -5.64 12.29 -31.66
C GLU A 187 -5.00 11.72 -30.39
N LYS A 188 -3.72 12.01 -30.12
CA LYS A 188 -3.03 11.57 -28.90
C LYS A 188 -3.53 12.29 -27.64
N GLU A 189 -3.83 13.59 -27.74
CA GLU A 189 -4.41 14.36 -26.63
C GLU A 189 -5.81 13.83 -26.28
N ASP A 190 -6.64 13.52 -27.28
CA ASP A 190 -7.95 12.88 -27.10
C ASP A 190 -7.83 11.48 -26.47
N GLU A 191 -6.84 10.68 -26.90
CA GLU A 191 -6.57 9.36 -26.30
C GLU A 191 -6.13 9.49 -24.85
N LEU A 192 -5.25 10.44 -24.53
CA LEU A 192 -4.81 10.72 -23.16
C LEU A 192 -5.98 11.17 -22.28
N GLU A 193 -6.85 12.06 -22.77
CA GLU A 193 -8.06 12.48 -22.03
C GLU A 193 -8.97 11.26 -21.74
N SER A 194 -9.20 10.41 -22.73
CA SER A 194 -10.00 9.18 -22.55
C SER A 194 -9.39 8.23 -21.51
N GLU A 195 -8.07 8.02 -21.53
CA GLU A 195 -7.37 7.17 -20.55
C GLU A 195 -7.44 7.79 -19.14
N THR A 196 -7.36 9.12 -19.02
CA THR A 196 -7.49 9.81 -17.72
C THR A 196 -8.88 9.63 -17.10
N ASP A 197 -9.94 9.71 -17.92
CA ASP A 197 -11.31 9.49 -17.50
C ASP A 197 -11.54 8.03 -17.06
N GLU A 198 -10.95 7.08 -17.79
CA GLU A 198 -10.99 5.66 -17.44
C GLU A 198 -10.27 5.37 -16.12
N LEU A 199 -9.09 5.96 -15.92
CA LEU A 199 -8.32 5.83 -14.68
C LEU A 199 -9.09 6.37 -13.47
N GLU A 200 -9.74 7.53 -13.61
CA GLU A 200 -10.60 8.08 -12.55
C GLU A 200 -11.81 7.16 -12.29
N GLY A 201 -12.36 6.52 -13.33
CA GLY A 201 -13.34 5.45 -13.23
C GLY A 201 -12.86 4.31 -12.33
N ARG A 202 -11.72 3.71 -12.67
CA ARG A 202 -11.15 2.57 -11.94
C ARG A 202 -10.77 2.92 -10.50
N HIS A 203 -10.27 4.13 -10.24
CA HIS A 203 -10.02 4.57 -8.86
C HIS A 203 -11.29 4.62 -8.00
N ARG A 204 -12.43 5.05 -8.57
CA ARG A 204 -13.72 5.03 -7.86
C ARG A 204 -14.21 3.60 -7.62
N GLU A 205 -14.01 2.70 -8.57
CA GLU A 205 -14.31 1.27 -8.40
C GLU A 205 -13.45 0.65 -7.30
N LEU A 206 -12.15 0.94 -7.27
CA LEU A 206 -11.23 0.45 -6.24
C LEU A 206 -11.62 0.95 -4.85
N GLU A 207 -12.00 2.22 -4.74
CA GLU A 207 -12.51 2.78 -3.49
C GLU A 207 -13.80 2.08 -3.04
N ALA A 208 -14.70 1.75 -3.97
CA ALA A 208 -15.92 1.01 -3.67
C ALA A 208 -15.62 -0.41 -3.17
N VAL A 209 -14.73 -1.14 -3.85
CA VAL A 209 -14.26 -2.48 -3.45
C VAL A 209 -13.63 -2.46 -2.06
N MET A 210 -12.71 -1.52 -1.81
CA MET A 210 -12.07 -1.36 -0.50
C MET A 210 -13.06 -1.02 0.62
N ASN A 211 -14.12 -0.27 0.33
CA ASN A 211 -15.16 0.02 1.31
C ASN A 211 -16.05 -1.20 1.57
N HIS A 212 -16.38 -1.97 0.53
CA HIS A 212 -17.11 -3.22 0.68
C HIS A 212 -16.35 -4.24 1.53
N LEU A 213 -15.05 -4.42 1.26
CA LEU A 213 -14.17 -5.30 2.02
C LEU A 213 -14.10 -4.89 3.50
N LYS A 214 -13.99 -3.60 3.81
CA LYS A 214 -14.05 -3.09 5.20
C LYS A 214 -15.38 -3.40 5.89
N GLU A 215 -16.48 -3.35 5.16
CA GLU A 215 -17.80 -3.67 5.71
C GLU A 215 -17.93 -5.17 6.00
N GLN A 216 -17.43 -6.03 5.10
CA GLN A 216 -17.34 -7.48 5.33
C GLN A 216 -16.41 -7.81 6.50
N GLU A 217 -15.25 -7.15 6.63
CA GLU A 217 -14.34 -7.31 7.78
C GLU A 217 -15.03 -6.95 9.11
N ALA A 218 -15.80 -5.86 9.12
CA ALA A 218 -16.56 -5.45 10.29
C ALA A 218 -17.66 -6.47 10.63
N GLU A 219 -18.36 -6.99 9.62
CA GLU A 219 -19.37 -8.03 9.78
C GLU A 219 -18.76 -9.32 10.35
N LEU A 220 -17.63 -9.79 9.82
CA LEU A 220 -16.86 -10.91 10.38
C LEU A 220 -16.50 -10.66 11.84
N GLN A 221 -16.03 -9.46 12.17
CA GLN A 221 -15.64 -9.14 13.54
C GLN A 221 -16.83 -9.17 14.50
N THR A 222 -18.01 -8.73 14.06
CA THR A 222 -19.25 -8.86 14.85
C THR A 222 -19.67 -10.32 15.01
N MET A 223 -19.56 -11.12 13.95
CA MET A 223 -19.88 -12.55 13.98
C MET A 223 -18.94 -13.32 14.90
N ILE A 224 -17.63 -13.03 14.87
CA ILE A 224 -16.64 -13.60 15.78
C ILE A 224 -16.98 -13.25 17.23
N SER A 225 -17.30 -11.98 17.51
CA SER A 225 -17.66 -11.55 18.88
C SER A 225 -18.92 -12.27 19.39
N ARG A 226 -19.90 -12.46 18.51
CA ARG A 226 -21.12 -13.22 18.82
C ARG A 226 -20.82 -14.69 19.08
N LEU A 227 -19.98 -15.33 18.26
CA LEU A 227 -19.54 -16.70 18.45
C LEU A 227 -18.79 -16.89 19.78
N GLU A 228 -17.92 -15.96 20.16
CA GLU A 228 -17.22 -15.98 21.45
C GLU A 228 -18.19 -15.82 22.64
N GLU A 229 -19.20 -14.96 22.52
CA GLU A 229 -20.24 -14.79 23.54
C GLU A 229 -21.11 -16.05 23.66
N GLU A 230 -21.56 -16.61 22.54
CA GLU A 230 -22.31 -17.86 22.51
C GLU A 230 -21.48 -19.00 23.13
N GLN A 231 -20.19 -19.12 22.79
CA GLN A 231 -19.29 -20.08 23.40
C GLN A 231 -19.16 -19.91 24.93
N SER A 232 -19.02 -18.67 25.41
CA SER A 232 -18.95 -18.38 26.84
C SER A 232 -20.25 -18.78 27.57
N ASN A 233 -21.41 -18.45 26.99
CA ASN A 233 -22.71 -18.80 27.55
C ASN A 233 -22.89 -20.32 27.64
N ILE A 234 -22.43 -21.07 26.62
CA ILE A 234 -22.48 -22.53 26.60
C ILE A 234 -21.61 -23.13 27.72
N ILE A 235 -20.40 -22.61 27.92
CA ILE A 235 -19.51 -23.09 28.99
C ILE A 235 -20.15 -22.85 30.37
N GLU A 236 -20.69 -21.66 30.61
CA GLU A 236 -21.39 -21.35 31.86
C GLU A 236 -22.61 -22.24 32.09
N GLU A 237 -23.40 -22.51 31.05
CA GLU A 237 -24.57 -23.38 31.15
C GLU A 237 -24.18 -24.86 31.40
N GLN A 238 -23.10 -25.34 30.78
CA GLN A 238 -22.54 -26.66 31.04
C GLN A 238 -22.04 -26.81 32.49
N GLU A 239 -21.30 -25.82 33.01
CA GLU A 239 -20.80 -25.83 34.38
C GLU A 239 -21.94 -25.79 35.41
N ALA A 240 -22.93 -24.92 35.19
CA ALA A 240 -24.10 -24.80 36.06
C ALA A 240 -24.87 -26.13 36.13
N LEU A 241 -25.06 -26.78 34.98
CA LEU A 241 -25.76 -28.05 34.91
C LEU A 241 -24.94 -29.18 35.54
N GLN A 242 -23.61 -29.22 35.33
CA GLN A 242 -22.74 -30.19 35.97
C GLN A 242 -22.77 -30.06 37.51
N ALA A 243 -22.79 -28.83 38.04
CA ALA A 243 -22.92 -28.58 39.47
C ALA A 243 -24.30 -29.02 40.01
N GLN A 244 -25.37 -28.81 39.23
CA GLN A 244 -26.72 -29.22 39.60
C GLN A 244 -26.85 -30.75 39.68
N LEU A 245 -26.28 -31.46 38.70
CA LEU A 245 -26.21 -32.93 38.69
C LEU A 245 -25.40 -33.47 39.88
N GLN A 246 -24.27 -32.86 40.22
CA GLN A 246 -23.47 -33.25 41.38
C GLN A 246 -24.24 -33.08 42.68
N ALA A 247 -24.94 -31.95 42.86
CA ALA A 247 -25.75 -31.69 44.04
C ALA A 247 -26.89 -32.71 44.19
N GLU A 248 -27.55 -33.08 43.09
CA GLU A 248 -28.61 -34.10 43.11
C GLU A 248 -28.05 -35.50 43.41
N GLN A 249 -26.90 -35.86 42.85
CA GLN A 249 -26.22 -37.13 43.18
C GLN A 249 -25.86 -37.20 44.67
N GLU A 250 -25.27 -36.13 45.23
CA GLU A 250 -24.97 -36.06 46.66
C GLU A 250 -26.24 -36.16 47.53
N GLU A 251 -27.34 -35.54 47.11
CA GLU A 251 -28.60 -35.62 47.85
C GLU A 251 -29.18 -37.05 47.82
N ARG A 252 -29.13 -37.71 46.66
CA ARG A 252 -29.50 -39.13 46.53
C ARG A 252 -28.62 -40.03 47.40
N GLU A 253 -27.31 -39.82 47.40
CA GLU A 253 -26.38 -40.58 48.24
C GLU A 253 -26.65 -40.36 49.72
N ARG A 254 -26.94 -39.13 50.15
CA ARG A 254 -27.35 -38.84 51.55
C ARG A 254 -28.66 -39.52 51.90
N GLN A 255 -29.66 -39.51 51.01
CA GLN A 255 -30.93 -40.21 51.24
C GLN A 255 -30.74 -41.72 51.33
N GLN A 256 -29.90 -42.30 50.46
CA GLN A 256 -29.56 -43.73 50.51
C GLN A 256 -28.78 -44.09 51.78
N ALA A 257 -27.81 -43.27 52.19
CA ALA A 257 -27.04 -43.46 53.42
C ALA A 257 -27.94 -43.38 54.66
N ALA A 258 -28.83 -42.39 54.74
CA ALA A 258 -29.80 -42.26 55.82
C ALA A 258 -30.76 -43.46 55.87
N ALA A 259 -31.29 -43.90 54.73
CA ALA A 259 -32.14 -45.10 54.67
C ALA A 259 -31.40 -46.38 55.10
N LEU A 260 -30.10 -46.47 54.83
CA LEU A 260 -29.26 -47.61 55.21
C LEU A 260 -28.90 -47.56 56.71
N GLU A 261 -28.74 -46.36 57.27
CA GLU A 261 -28.54 -46.13 58.70
C GLU A 261 -29.83 -46.41 59.50
N ASP A 262 -30.98 -45.92 59.05
CA ASP A 262 -32.30 -46.26 59.59
C ASP A 262 -32.53 -47.77 59.58
N LYS A 263 -32.16 -48.45 58.48
CA LYS A 263 -32.23 -49.92 58.39
C LYS A 263 -31.30 -50.60 59.38
N ARG A 264 -30.06 -50.12 59.56
CA ARG A 264 -29.11 -50.64 60.56
C ARG A 264 -29.59 -50.42 61.97
N GLN A 265 -30.22 -49.28 62.25
CA GLN A 265 -30.76 -48.96 63.57
C GLN A 265 -31.96 -49.85 63.90
N ALA A 266 -32.88 -50.05 62.94
CA ALA A 266 -33.98 -51.01 63.07
C ALA A 266 -33.47 -52.46 63.26
N GLU A 267 -32.41 -52.86 62.57
CA GLU A 267 -31.76 -54.17 62.78
C GLU A 267 -31.15 -54.29 64.19
N ARG A 268 -30.44 -53.26 64.69
CA ARG A 268 -29.90 -53.25 66.06
C ARG A 268 -31.00 -53.29 67.12
N GLU A 269 -32.08 -52.54 66.95
CA GLU A 269 -33.22 -52.54 67.87
C GLU A 269 -33.92 -53.92 67.89
N ALA A 270 -34.03 -54.58 66.73
CA ALA A 270 -34.54 -55.95 66.65
C ALA A 270 -33.58 -56.96 67.32
N GLU A 271 -32.27 -56.77 67.19
CA GLU A 271 -31.24 -57.60 67.81
C GLU A 271 -31.15 -57.38 69.33
N GLU A 272 -31.34 -56.15 69.82
CA GLU A 272 -31.46 -55.81 71.24
C GLU A 272 -32.75 -56.38 71.85
N GLN A 273 -33.88 -56.36 71.14
CA GLN A 273 -35.10 -57.03 71.60
C GLN A 273 -34.92 -58.56 71.66
N ALA A 274 -34.19 -59.16 70.71
CA ALA A 274 -33.81 -60.56 70.76
C ALA A 274 -32.82 -60.87 71.90
N ALA A 275 -31.88 -59.96 72.20
CA ALA A 275 -30.95 -60.06 73.31
C ALA A 275 -31.62 -59.83 74.68
N GLN A 276 -32.67 -59.00 74.77
CA GLN A 276 -33.50 -58.83 75.97
C GLN A 276 -34.32 -60.09 76.27
N GLN A 277 -34.83 -60.78 75.25
CA GLN A 277 -35.42 -62.13 75.41
C GLN A 277 -34.39 -63.19 75.81
N ALA A 278 -33.10 -63.02 75.45
CA ALA A 278 -32.03 -63.91 75.89
C ALA A 278 -31.48 -63.56 77.30
N SER A 279 -31.68 -62.32 77.79
CA SER A 279 -31.10 -61.82 79.05
C SER A 279 -32.05 -61.78 80.26
N GLU A 280 -33.32 -62.21 80.12
CA GLU A 280 -34.10 -62.76 81.24
C GLU A 280 -33.51 -64.07 81.82
N SER A 281 -32.43 -64.59 81.21
CA SER A 281 -31.66 -65.74 81.68
C SER A 281 -30.21 -65.41 82.06
N SER A 282 -29.86 -64.21 82.54
CA SER A 282 -28.58 -64.03 83.26
C SER A 282 -28.42 -62.62 83.83
N SER A 283 -28.66 -62.49 85.13
CA SER A 283 -28.25 -61.36 85.97
C SER A 283 -26.89 -61.66 86.61
N SER A 284 -25.89 -60.77 86.49
CA SER A 284 -25.20 -60.11 87.62
C SER A 284 -23.85 -59.43 87.24
N GLU A 285 -23.57 -58.29 87.91
CA GLU A 285 -22.24 -57.74 88.29
C GLU A 285 -21.31 -57.17 87.18
N GLN A 286 -20.46 -56.14 87.33
CA GLN A 286 -20.18 -55.09 88.33
C GLN A 286 -19.07 -54.18 87.71
N THR A 287 -19.21 -52.84 87.82
CA THR A 287 -18.18 -51.84 88.22
C THR A 287 -16.87 -51.51 87.46
N ASP A 288 -16.59 -50.19 87.47
CA ASP A 288 -15.29 -49.47 87.51
C ASP A 288 -14.43 -49.45 86.22
N SER A 289 -13.68 -48.41 85.82
CA SER A 289 -13.21 -47.15 86.43
C SER A 289 -12.54 -46.29 85.33
N SER A 290 -12.56 -44.96 85.48
CA SER A 290 -11.42 -43.99 85.47
C SER A 290 -10.32 -44.09 84.39
N GLN A 291 -9.60 -43.06 83.92
CA GLN A 291 -9.46 -41.61 84.11
C GLN A 291 -8.27 -41.19 83.20
N ASN A 292 -8.04 -39.86 83.12
CA ASN A 292 -6.73 -39.21 82.87
C ASN A 292 -6.27 -39.12 81.41
N SER A 293 -5.66 -38.05 80.90
CA SER A 293 -5.23 -36.74 81.42
C SER A 293 -4.48 -36.10 80.24
N SER A 294 -4.92 -34.96 79.72
CA SER A 294 -4.39 -33.64 80.02
C SER A 294 -3.07 -33.27 79.34
N SER A 295 -3.10 -32.05 78.79
CA SER A 295 -2.06 -31.00 78.90
C SER A 295 -0.74 -31.17 78.15
N SER A 296 -0.10 -30.15 77.60
CA SER A 296 -0.39 -28.72 77.41
C SER A 296 0.83 -28.13 76.66
N SER A 297 0.60 -27.01 75.97
CA SER A 297 1.43 -25.78 75.97
C SER A 297 2.90 -25.81 75.54
N ASN A 298 3.24 -24.98 74.53
CA ASN A 298 3.98 -23.70 74.60
C ASN A 298 4.58 -23.44 73.21
N ASN A 299 4.18 -22.38 72.49
CA ASN A 299 4.52 -20.96 72.63
C ASN A 299 6.01 -20.61 72.45
N SER A 300 6.21 -19.65 71.54
CA SER A 300 7.12 -18.51 71.64
C SER A 300 8.57 -18.61 71.10
N SER A 301 8.72 -18.00 69.91
CA SER A 301 9.48 -16.75 69.69
C SER A 301 10.91 -16.80 69.12
N GLN A 302 11.05 -15.97 68.08
CA GLN A 302 12.06 -14.91 67.89
C GLN A 302 13.33 -15.17 67.02
N SER A 303 13.27 -14.60 65.81
CA SER A 303 14.16 -13.54 65.24
C SER A 303 15.52 -13.80 64.56
N THR A 304 15.78 -12.82 63.68
CA THR A 304 17.05 -12.27 63.15
C THR A 304 17.61 -12.97 61.89
N SER A 305 18.23 -12.33 60.90
CA SER A 305 18.39 -10.93 60.43
C SER A 305 19.29 -10.98 59.17
N SER A 306 19.43 -9.85 58.44
CA SER A 306 20.44 -9.53 57.40
C SER A 306 20.25 -10.21 56.02
N GLY A 307 20.40 -9.57 54.86
CA GLY A 307 20.87 -8.24 54.48
C GLY A 307 21.62 -8.35 53.14
N SER A 308 21.35 -7.46 52.18
CA SER A 308 22.33 -6.83 51.25
C SER A 308 21.72 -6.51 49.88
N SER A 309 21.88 -5.24 49.50
CA SER A 309 21.75 -4.67 48.17
C SER A 309 22.75 -5.20 47.16
N SER A 310 22.44 -5.07 45.87
CA SER A 310 23.39 -4.55 44.88
C SER A 310 22.66 -3.98 43.64
N ASN A 311 23.19 -2.84 43.20
CA ASN A 311 22.85 -2.03 42.04
C ASN A 311 23.42 -2.67 40.74
N PRO A 312 23.08 -2.19 39.53
CA PRO A 312 23.78 -1.01 38.97
C PRO A 312 22.80 -0.04 38.27
N SER A 313 22.94 1.29 38.37
CA SER A 313 23.91 2.17 37.66
C SER A 313 23.95 1.83 36.17
N GLY A 314 23.37 2.60 35.25
CA GLY A 314 23.54 4.03 35.06
C GLY A 314 24.42 4.25 33.83
N SER A 315 23.87 4.88 32.78
CA SER A 315 24.67 5.62 31.80
C SER A 315 23.84 6.76 31.22
N THR A 316 24.24 7.94 31.64
CA THR A 316 23.90 9.27 31.13
C THR A 316 24.38 9.43 29.68
N GLU A 317 23.50 9.97 28.84
CA GLU A 317 23.68 10.88 27.68
C GLU A 317 24.95 10.85 26.80
N PRO A 318 24.77 11.21 25.51
CA PRO A 318 25.06 12.59 25.17
C PRO A 318 23.87 13.30 24.52
N THR A 319 23.37 14.33 25.20
CA THR A 319 22.73 15.48 24.57
C THR A 319 23.80 16.21 23.76
N THR A 320 23.74 16.12 22.44
CA THR A 320 24.45 17.04 21.54
C THR A 320 23.64 17.17 20.25
N GLY A 321 22.87 18.26 20.18
CA GLY A 321 22.19 18.73 18.98
C GLY A 321 20.82 18.10 18.73
N SER A 322 19.86 18.34 19.62
CA SER A 322 18.44 18.25 19.24
C SER A 322 18.22 19.26 18.11
N GLY A 323 18.28 18.79 16.86
CA GLY A 323 18.07 19.63 15.70
C GLY A 323 16.75 20.36 15.84
N ASP A 324 16.79 21.68 15.79
CA ASP A 324 15.58 22.46 15.66
C ASP A 324 14.82 21.97 14.43
N TRP A 325 13.49 21.91 14.53
CA TRP A 325 12.66 21.63 13.37
C TRP A 325 12.90 22.72 12.32
N ARG A 326 13.36 22.30 11.14
CA ARG A 326 13.61 23.18 10.01
C ARG A 326 12.62 22.89 8.90
N THR A 327 12.23 23.94 8.20
CA THR A 327 11.27 23.86 7.09
C THR A 327 12.01 23.59 5.80
N PHE A 328 11.58 22.59 5.04
CA PHE A 328 12.15 22.20 3.75
C PHE A 328 11.05 22.08 2.71
N GLU A 329 11.39 22.33 1.45
CA GLU A 329 10.57 21.90 0.31
C GLU A 329 10.88 20.41 0.05
N ALA A 330 9.86 19.58 0.05
CA ALA A 330 9.96 18.16 -0.23
C ALA A 330 9.25 17.82 -1.52
N THR A 331 9.91 16.98 -2.31
CA THR A 331 9.33 16.18 -3.40
C THR A 331 9.48 14.70 -3.04
N ALA A 332 8.92 13.83 -3.86
CA ALA A 332 9.15 12.40 -3.76
C ALA A 332 9.66 11.84 -5.10
N TYR A 333 10.36 10.71 -5.03
CA TYR A 333 10.87 9.99 -6.20
C TYR A 333 10.76 8.49 -6.00
N THR A 334 10.72 7.74 -7.10
CA THR A 334 10.72 6.28 -7.12
C THR A 334 11.94 5.74 -7.86
N ALA A 335 12.31 4.48 -7.60
CA ALA A 335 13.43 3.79 -8.23
C ALA A 335 13.08 3.27 -9.64
N TYR A 336 11.81 3.38 -10.04
CA TYR A 336 11.26 2.87 -11.29
C TYR A 336 11.09 3.94 -12.38
N CYS A 337 11.64 5.15 -12.18
CA CYS A 337 11.65 6.18 -13.22
C CYS A 337 12.51 5.82 -14.45
N ALA A 338 12.13 6.35 -15.61
CA ALA A 338 12.85 6.17 -16.87
C ALA A 338 14.31 6.65 -16.74
N GLY A 339 15.27 5.77 -17.03
CA GLY A 339 16.71 6.06 -16.91
C GLY A 339 17.30 5.97 -15.50
N CYS A 340 16.48 5.67 -14.49
CA CYS A 340 16.95 5.52 -13.12
C CYS A 340 17.64 4.16 -12.93
N SER A 341 18.85 4.17 -12.36
CA SER A 341 19.60 2.94 -12.03
C SER A 341 18.97 2.17 -10.87
N GLY A 342 18.14 2.84 -10.06
CA GLY A 342 17.61 2.32 -8.80
C GLY A 342 18.65 2.26 -7.67
N VAL A 343 19.85 2.81 -7.88
CA VAL A 343 20.94 2.78 -6.90
C VAL A 343 21.25 4.21 -6.44
N THR A 344 21.18 4.44 -5.13
CA THR A 344 21.45 5.75 -4.52
C THR A 344 22.93 6.12 -4.59
N TYR A 345 23.25 7.39 -4.34
CA TYR A 345 24.64 7.86 -4.23
C TYR A 345 25.49 7.08 -3.21
N THR A 346 24.89 6.60 -2.10
CA THR A 346 25.59 5.77 -1.10
C THR A 346 25.66 4.28 -1.47
N GLY A 347 25.07 3.87 -2.60
CA GLY A 347 25.09 2.50 -3.10
C GLY A 347 23.98 1.60 -2.57
N ILE A 348 22.87 2.19 -2.08
CA ILE A 348 21.69 1.42 -1.66
C ILE A 348 20.90 1.08 -2.92
N ASP A 349 20.67 -0.22 -3.17
CA ASP A 349 19.76 -0.69 -4.22
C ASP A 349 18.32 -0.61 -3.70
N LEU A 350 17.57 0.36 -4.22
CA LEU A 350 16.21 0.67 -3.81
C LEU A 350 15.18 -0.31 -4.39
N ARG A 351 15.51 -1.04 -5.47
CA ARG A 351 14.64 -2.09 -6.02
C ARG A 351 14.72 -3.36 -5.20
N ALA A 352 15.92 -3.68 -4.70
CA ALA A 352 16.12 -4.78 -3.77
C ALA A 352 15.67 -4.44 -2.33
N ASN A 353 15.53 -3.16 -2.00
CA ASN A 353 15.15 -2.68 -0.66
C ASN A 353 14.09 -1.57 -0.76
N PRO A 354 12.83 -1.89 -1.12
CA PRO A 354 11.77 -0.90 -1.25
C PRO A 354 11.46 -0.17 0.07
N ASP A 355 11.77 -0.79 1.22
CA ASP A 355 11.56 -0.20 2.56
C ASP A 355 12.78 0.56 3.11
N ALA A 356 13.77 0.88 2.26
CA ALA A 356 15.06 1.43 2.71
C ALA A 356 14.95 2.82 3.38
N ASN A 357 13.79 3.48 3.33
CA ASN A 357 13.52 4.80 3.92
C ASN A 357 14.67 5.77 3.65
N VAL A 358 14.94 6.02 2.37
CA VAL A 358 16.04 6.87 1.92
C VAL A 358 15.51 8.24 1.48
N ILE A 359 16.29 9.28 1.70
CA ILE A 359 16.04 10.61 1.13
C ILE A 359 17.25 11.10 0.34
N ALA A 360 17.00 11.86 -0.72
CA ALA A 360 18.00 12.65 -1.40
C ALA A 360 18.13 14.03 -0.74
N VAL A 361 19.36 14.50 -0.54
CA VAL A 361 19.64 15.74 0.19
C VAL A 361 20.76 16.56 -0.47
N ASP A 362 20.91 17.82 -0.06
CA ASP A 362 22.14 18.58 -0.26
C ASP A 362 23.15 18.28 0.88
N PRO A 363 24.30 17.65 0.59
CA PRO A 363 25.31 17.31 1.61
C PRO A 363 25.85 18.50 2.41
N ASN A 364 25.74 19.72 1.89
CA ASN A 364 26.16 20.93 2.61
C ASN A 364 25.15 21.38 3.68
N VAL A 365 23.91 20.90 3.58
CA VAL A 365 22.81 21.24 4.51
C VAL A 365 22.51 20.07 5.44
N ILE A 366 22.47 18.84 4.89
CA ILE A 366 22.27 17.60 5.64
C ILE A 366 23.39 16.63 5.21
N PRO A 367 24.34 16.28 6.10
CA PRO A 367 25.39 15.34 5.76
C PRO A 367 24.85 13.97 5.33
N LEU A 368 25.48 13.36 4.34
CA LEU A 368 25.16 11.98 3.96
C LEU A 368 25.44 11.01 5.11
N GLY A 369 24.55 10.03 5.26
CA GLY A 369 24.55 9.05 6.36
C GLY A 369 23.85 9.52 7.63
N SER A 370 23.43 10.78 7.72
CA SER A 370 22.61 11.27 8.84
C SER A 370 21.22 10.61 8.84
N ARG A 371 20.66 10.42 10.04
CA ARG A 371 19.23 10.09 10.19
C ARG A 371 18.42 11.37 10.22
N VAL A 372 17.32 11.40 9.51
CA VAL A 372 16.45 12.58 9.40
C VAL A 372 15.02 12.15 9.73
N GLU A 373 14.43 12.80 10.72
CA GLU A 373 13.02 12.63 11.02
C GLU A 373 12.21 13.67 10.24
N VAL A 374 11.27 13.20 9.43
CA VAL A 374 10.33 14.01 8.67
C VAL A 374 8.99 13.94 9.38
N LYS A 375 8.48 15.10 9.81
CA LYS A 375 7.25 15.18 10.61
C LYS A 375 6.06 14.62 9.83
N GLY A 376 5.45 13.56 10.36
CA GLY A 376 4.31 12.89 9.74
C GLY A 376 4.67 11.73 8.81
N PHE A 377 5.95 11.56 8.45
CA PHE A 377 6.41 10.54 7.49
C PHE A 377 7.42 9.55 8.09
N GLY A 378 8.02 9.86 9.25
CA GLY A 378 8.89 8.93 9.96
C GLY A 378 10.37 9.28 9.84
N THR A 379 11.25 8.29 10.00
CA THR A 379 12.71 8.49 10.02
C THR A 379 13.37 7.88 8.80
N PHE A 380 14.15 8.69 8.11
CA PHE A 380 14.84 8.37 6.87
C PHE A 380 16.35 8.46 7.02
N THR A 381 17.06 7.83 6.10
CA THR A 381 18.52 7.93 5.96
C THR A 381 18.85 8.87 4.80
N ALA A 382 19.71 9.86 5.04
CA ALA A 382 20.29 10.69 3.98
C ALA A 382 21.25 9.85 3.13
N GLY A 383 20.72 9.16 2.12
CA GLY A 383 21.44 8.15 1.34
C GLY A 383 21.64 8.53 -0.13
N ASP A 384 21.06 9.64 -0.59
CA ASP A 384 21.10 9.99 -2.00
C ASP A 384 21.39 11.48 -2.24
N ILE A 385 21.77 11.81 -3.48
CA ILE A 385 22.00 13.19 -3.94
C ILE A 385 21.29 13.40 -5.28
N GLY A 386 20.35 14.35 -5.31
CA GLY A 386 19.74 14.82 -6.55
C GLY A 386 20.44 16.03 -7.14
N GLY A 387 20.50 16.12 -8.48
CA GLY A 387 21.03 17.29 -9.19
C GLY A 387 20.26 18.57 -8.85
N ALA A 388 18.93 18.48 -8.82
CA ALA A 388 18.00 19.56 -8.48
C ALA A 388 17.80 19.77 -6.97
N ILE A 389 18.26 18.83 -6.13
CA ILE A 389 18.12 18.88 -4.67
C ILE A 389 19.31 19.68 -4.10
N LYS A 390 19.06 20.96 -3.81
CA LYS A 390 20.05 21.95 -3.36
C LYS A 390 19.45 22.84 -2.28
N GLY A 391 20.21 23.17 -1.24
CA GLY A 391 19.75 23.99 -0.13
C GLY A 391 18.75 23.28 0.77
N GLU A 392 17.69 23.98 1.17
CA GLU A 392 16.62 23.44 2.03
C GLU A 392 15.56 22.68 1.23
N LYS A 393 16.03 21.76 0.37
CA LYS A 393 15.20 20.85 -0.42
C LYS A 393 15.57 19.39 -0.11
N ILE A 394 14.57 18.53 -0.10
CA ILE A 394 14.74 17.07 0.01
C ILE A 394 13.88 16.36 -1.01
N ASP A 395 14.27 15.13 -1.34
CA ASP A 395 13.47 14.22 -2.15
C ASP A 395 13.26 12.93 -1.37
N ILE A 396 12.03 12.50 -1.17
CA ILE A 396 11.70 11.31 -0.37
C ILE A 396 11.54 10.11 -1.30
N PHE A 397 12.31 9.05 -1.05
CA PHE A 397 12.11 7.81 -1.77
C PHE A 397 10.80 7.17 -1.32
N MET A 398 9.95 6.88 -2.29
CA MET A 398 8.75 6.08 -2.13
C MET A 398 8.79 4.95 -3.18
N PRO A 399 8.51 3.70 -2.79
CA PRO A 399 8.57 2.57 -3.72
C PRO A 399 7.49 2.71 -4.80
N ASP A 400 6.27 3.06 -4.40
CA ASP A 400 5.12 3.16 -5.28
C ASP A 400 5.02 4.54 -5.94
N ARG A 401 4.77 4.55 -7.25
CA ARG A 401 4.68 5.78 -8.03
C ARG A 401 3.43 6.60 -7.70
N SER A 402 2.32 5.94 -7.42
CA SER A 402 1.08 6.56 -6.96
C SER A 402 1.31 7.43 -5.71
N ASP A 403 2.12 6.94 -4.77
CA ASP A 403 2.46 7.66 -3.54
C ASP A 403 3.32 8.90 -3.84
N VAL A 404 4.23 8.80 -4.82
CA VAL A 404 5.03 9.94 -5.29
C VAL A 404 4.14 11.05 -5.86
N LEU A 405 3.18 10.68 -6.71
CA LEU A 405 2.24 11.61 -7.33
C LEU A 405 1.32 12.25 -6.29
N GLN A 406 0.78 11.45 -5.36
CA GLN A 406 -0.07 11.95 -4.29
C GLN A 406 0.70 12.85 -3.30
N PHE A 407 1.97 12.55 -3.03
CA PHE A 407 2.82 13.36 -2.18
C PHE A 407 3.05 14.76 -2.78
N GLY A 408 3.27 14.83 -4.10
CA GLY A 408 3.48 16.07 -4.84
C GLY A 408 4.64 16.91 -4.28
N ARG A 409 4.61 18.23 -4.54
CA ARG A 409 5.56 19.17 -3.92
C ARG A 409 4.91 19.81 -2.70
N GLN A 410 5.49 19.62 -1.53
CA GLN A 410 4.96 20.17 -0.29
C GLN A 410 6.04 20.68 0.65
N THR A 411 5.62 21.45 1.65
CA THR A 411 6.51 21.96 2.69
C THR A 411 6.45 21.05 3.90
N VAL A 412 7.60 20.51 4.31
CA VAL A 412 7.71 19.60 5.45
C VAL A 412 8.61 20.19 6.54
N GLN A 413 8.41 19.71 7.77
CA GLN A 413 9.33 19.98 8.87
C GLN A 413 10.23 18.77 9.07
N ILE A 414 11.54 18.99 9.09
CA ILE A 414 12.52 17.95 9.35
C ILE A 414 13.37 18.25 10.58
N ARG A 415 13.87 17.20 11.20
CA ARG A 415 14.86 17.26 12.27
C ARG A 415 15.97 16.27 11.98
N VAL A 416 17.21 16.76 11.95
CA VAL A 416 18.39 15.89 11.80
C VAL A 416 18.71 15.26 13.15
N LEU A 417 18.74 13.93 13.17
CA LEU A 417 19.12 13.09 14.30
C LEU A 417 20.59 12.69 14.08
N ASN A 418 21.50 13.35 14.80
CA ASN A 418 22.94 13.07 14.73
C ASN A 418 23.31 11.72 15.34
#